data_AF-A0A2V7JSB6-F1
#
_entry.id   AF-A0A2V7JSB6-F1
#
_cell.length_a   1.000
_cell.length_b   1.000
_cell.length_c   1.000
_cell.angle_alpha   90.00
_cell.angle_beta   90.00
_cell.angle_gamma   90.00
#
_symmetry.space_group_name_H-M   'P 1'
#
loop_
_entity.id
_entity.type
_entity.pdbx_description
1 polymer ?
#
loop_
_entity_poly.entity_id
_entity_poly.type
_entity_poly.pdbx_seq_one_letter_code
_entity_poly.pdbx_strand_id
1 'polypeptide(L)'
;MIEAIGRVAWEQESDLPLAVVGEAGYVVHCVEIAFWCALHRPSLEEALISLAEAGGDTDTNGAVAGALLGARDGEASIPPRWLDQLGSARGVAGLAERLITAS
;
A
#
# COMPACT_ATOMS: atom_id res chain seq x y z
N MET A 1 -4.03 -15.80 -5.47
CA MET A 1 -4.35 -14.76 -4.45
C MET A 1 -4.37 -15.32 -3.03
N ILE A 2 -5.22 -16.28 -2.67
CA ILE A 2 -5.21 -16.88 -1.31
C ILE A 2 -3.84 -17.51 -0.99
N GLU A 3 -3.27 -18.25 -1.94
CA GLU A 3 -1.93 -18.86 -1.76
C GLU A 3 -0.83 -17.80 -1.58
N ALA A 4 -0.87 -16.70 -2.35
CA ALA A 4 0.06 -15.59 -2.21
C ALA A 4 0.01 -15.00 -0.79
N ILE A 5 -1.20 -14.66 -0.31
CA ILE A 5 -1.40 -14.14 1.06
C ILE A 5 -0.97 -15.17 2.11
N GLY A 6 -1.19 -16.46 1.88
CA GLY A 6 -0.80 -17.53 2.80
C GLY A 6 0.72 -17.66 2.99
N ARG A 7 1.51 -17.24 2.00
CA ARG A 7 2.99 -17.27 2.07
C ARG A 7 3.58 -16.06 2.77
N VAL A 8 2.90 -14.91 2.73
CA VAL A 8 3.37 -13.62 3.26
C VAL A 8 4.03 -13.73 4.62
N ALA A 9 3.43 -14.47 5.57
CA ALA A 9 3.95 -14.60 6.94
C ALA A 9 5.35 -15.23 7.06
N TRP A 10 5.85 -15.84 5.99
CA TRP A 10 7.10 -16.58 5.94
C TRP A 10 8.09 -16.02 4.92
N GLU A 11 7.67 -15.02 4.13
CA GLU A 11 8.47 -14.42 3.06
C GLU A 11 9.43 -13.36 3.60
N GLN A 12 10.63 -13.31 3.03
CA GLN A 12 11.56 -12.20 3.22
C GLN A 12 11.26 -11.09 2.22
N GLU A 13 11.74 -9.88 2.50
CA GLU A 13 11.59 -8.74 1.58
C GLU A 13 12.15 -9.03 0.18
N SER A 14 13.24 -9.80 0.10
CA SER A 14 13.87 -10.21 -1.15
C SER A 14 13.02 -11.15 -2.01
N ASP A 15 11.99 -11.76 -1.43
CA ASP A 15 11.10 -12.69 -2.12
C ASP A 15 9.95 -11.94 -2.83
N LEU A 16 9.79 -10.64 -2.57
CA LEU A 16 8.69 -9.85 -3.10
C LEU A 16 8.80 -9.64 -4.62
N PRO A 17 7.70 -9.82 -5.36
CA PRO A 17 7.68 -9.65 -6.81
C PRO A 17 7.59 -8.17 -7.24
N LEU A 18 8.55 -7.35 -6.81
CA LEU A 18 8.52 -5.88 -6.97
C LEU A 18 8.73 -5.42 -8.44
N ALA A 19 9.58 -6.13 -9.20
CA ALA A 19 9.99 -5.73 -10.55
C ALA A 19 10.10 -6.92 -11.53
N VAL A 20 9.09 -7.79 -11.53
CA VAL A 20 9.02 -8.94 -12.45
C VAL A 20 8.78 -8.45 -13.88
N VAL A 21 9.68 -8.81 -14.80
CA VAL A 21 9.65 -8.34 -16.20
C VAL A 21 8.38 -8.82 -16.90
N GLY A 22 7.59 -7.89 -17.42
CA GLY A 22 6.35 -8.18 -18.14
C GLY A 22 5.11 -8.37 -17.26
N GLU A 23 5.24 -8.22 -15.94
CA GLU A 23 4.17 -8.47 -14.97
C GLU A 23 3.83 -7.22 -14.13
N ALA A 24 4.21 -6.03 -14.61
CA ALA A 24 3.73 -4.77 -14.05
C ALA A 24 2.19 -4.71 -14.12
N GLY A 25 1.55 -4.24 -13.05
CA GLY A 25 0.10 -4.18 -12.89
C GLY A 25 -0.55 -5.51 -12.50
N TYR A 26 0.23 -6.57 -12.23
CA TYR A 26 -0.36 -7.85 -11.89
C TYR A 26 -0.94 -7.86 -10.48
N VAL A 27 -2.27 -7.92 -10.40
CA VAL A 27 -3.03 -7.79 -9.15
C VAL A 27 -2.57 -8.71 -8.02
N VAL A 28 -2.12 -9.93 -8.34
CA VAL A 28 -1.67 -10.88 -7.31
C VAL A 28 -0.40 -10.36 -6.62
N HIS A 29 0.53 -9.77 -7.36
CA HIS A 29 1.74 -9.17 -6.82
C HIS A 29 1.41 -7.99 -5.91
N CYS A 30 0.59 -7.05 -6.38
CA CYS A 30 0.25 -5.86 -5.59
C CYS A 30 -0.43 -6.24 -4.25
N VAL A 31 -1.29 -7.26 -4.26
CA VAL A 31 -1.94 -7.77 -3.04
C VAL A 31 -0.93 -8.45 -2.11
N GLU A 32 -0.06 -9.31 -2.64
CA GLU A 32 1.01 -9.98 -1.88
C GLU A 32 1.92 -8.97 -1.17
N ILE A 33 2.41 -7.97 -1.94
CA ILE A 33 3.24 -6.88 -1.46
C ILE A 33 2.52 -6.07 -0.37
N ALA A 34 1.25 -5.69 -0.60
CA ALA A 34 0.48 -4.92 0.38
C ALA A 34 0.33 -5.66 1.72
N PHE A 35 -0.03 -6.94 1.68
CA PHE A 35 -0.13 -7.76 2.90
C PHE A 35 1.22 -7.97 3.57
N TRP A 36 2.29 -8.13 2.79
CA TRP A 36 3.64 -8.24 3.35
C TRP A 36 4.06 -6.97 4.08
N CYS A 37 3.84 -5.80 3.48
CA CYS A 37 4.08 -4.52 4.16
C CYS A 37 3.22 -4.39 5.43
N ALA A 38 1.95 -4.78 5.36
CA ALA A 38 1.02 -4.74 6.49
C ALA A 38 1.40 -5.69 7.64
N LEU A 39 2.23 -6.71 7.39
CA LEU A 39 2.68 -7.62 8.43
C LEU A 39 4.08 -7.28 8.97
N HIS A 40 4.98 -6.80 8.12
CA HIS A 40 6.41 -6.67 8.44
C HIS A 40 6.90 -5.24 8.62
N ARG A 41 6.22 -4.24 8.03
CA ARG A 41 6.67 -2.84 8.13
C ARG A 41 6.10 -2.17 9.38
N PRO A 42 6.92 -1.39 10.10
CA PRO A 42 6.53 -0.78 11.37
C PRO A 42 5.61 0.43 11.19
N SER A 43 5.54 1.03 10.00
CA SER A 43 4.65 2.16 9.71
C SER A 43 4.26 2.24 8.24
N LEU A 44 3.13 2.90 7.96
CA LEU A 44 2.71 3.29 6.63
C LEU A 44 3.81 4.08 5.90
N GLU A 45 4.43 5.05 6.58
CA GLU A 45 5.45 5.90 5.97
C GLU A 45 6.65 5.07 5.49
N GLU A 46 7.21 4.21 6.34
CA GLU A 46 8.37 3.38 5.97
C GLU A 46 8.02 2.41 4.83
N ALA A 47 6.84 1.80 4.88
CA ALA A 47 6.40 0.88 3.84
C ALA A 47 6.29 1.58 2.47
N LEU A 48 5.63 2.74 2.41
CA LEU A 48 5.40 3.44 1.15
C LEU A 48 6.69 4.07 0.58
N ILE A 49 7.61 4.53 1.43
CA ILE A 49 8.94 4.98 0.98
C ILE A 49 9.69 3.80 0.36
N SER A 50 9.75 2.66 1.05
CA SER A 50 10.42 1.45 0.54
C SER A 50 9.87 1.00 -0.81
N LEU A 51 8.54 1.02 -0.99
CA LEU A 51 7.92 0.67 -2.27
C LEU A 51 8.21 1.68 -3.38
N ALA A 52 8.27 2.97 -3.06
CA ALA A 52 8.66 4.00 -4.02
C ALA A 52 10.12 3.84 -4.48
N GLU A 53 11.01 3.39 -3.59
CA GLU A 53 12.43 3.15 -3.86
C GLU A 53 12.71 1.82 -4.58
N ALA A 54 11.83 0.83 -4.44
CA ALA A 54 12.01 -0.52 -4.98
C ALA A 54 11.99 -0.62 -6.52
N GLY A 55 11.44 0.38 -7.22
CA GLY A 55 11.25 0.33 -8.67
C GLY A 55 10.16 -0.65 -9.11
N GLY A 56 10.11 -0.96 -10.41
CA GLY A 56 9.02 -1.76 -10.98
C GLY A 56 7.72 -0.96 -11.07
N ASP A 57 6.62 -1.55 -10.59
CA ASP A 57 5.26 -0.99 -10.63
C ASP A 57 4.94 -0.25 -9.32
N THR A 58 5.68 0.82 -9.04
CA THR A 58 5.66 1.50 -7.74
C THR A 58 4.36 2.24 -7.46
N ASP A 59 3.69 2.76 -8.48
CA ASP A 59 2.41 3.47 -8.35
C ASP A 59 1.28 2.50 -7.97
N THR A 60 1.15 1.36 -8.66
CA THR A 60 0.13 0.36 -8.33
C THR A 60 0.41 -0.30 -6.98
N ASN A 61 1.66 -0.71 -6.73
CA ASN A 61 2.04 -1.32 -5.45
C ASN A 61 1.83 -0.34 -4.28
N GLY A 62 2.27 0.91 -4.45
CA GLY A 62 2.09 1.96 -3.45
C GLY A 62 0.62 2.31 -3.19
N ALA A 63 -0.22 2.34 -4.23
CA ALA A 63 -1.65 2.61 -4.08
C ALA A 63 -2.38 1.50 -3.30
N VAL A 64 -2.13 0.23 -3.65
CA VAL A 64 -2.76 -0.92 -2.98
C VAL A 64 -2.25 -1.07 -1.55
N ALA A 65 -0.94 -0.97 -1.33
CA ALA A 65 -0.36 -0.99 0.01
C ALA A 65 -0.84 0.20 0.86
N GLY A 66 -0.90 1.40 0.29
CA GLY A 66 -1.34 2.60 0.97
C GLY A 66 -2.81 2.53 1.42
N ALA A 67 -3.69 1.96 0.59
CA ALA A 67 -5.08 1.72 0.97
C ALA A 67 -5.20 0.74 2.15
N LEU A 68 -4.46 -0.37 2.10
CA LEU A 68 -4.49 -1.38 3.18
C LEU A 68 -3.88 -0.86 4.48
N LEU A 69 -2.72 -0.22 4.40
CA LEU A 69 -2.02 0.35 5.56
C LEU A 69 -2.79 1.53 6.14
N GLY A 70 -3.41 2.38 5.31
CA GLY A 70 -4.26 3.48 5.77
C GLY A 70 -5.49 2.98 6.51
N ALA A 71 -6.08 1.86 6.07
CA ALA A 71 -7.16 1.19 6.79
C ALA A 71 -6.69 0.55 8.12
N ARG A 72 -5.46 0.00 8.17
CA ARG A 72 -4.86 -0.61 9.37
C ARG A 72 -4.47 0.43 10.42
N ASP A 73 -3.80 1.51 10.00
CA ASP A 73 -3.13 2.47 10.87
C ASP A 73 -3.93 3.76 11.09
N GLY A 74 -4.97 4.00 10.27
CA GLY A 74 -5.82 5.18 10.31
C GLY A 74 -5.20 6.41 9.62
N GLU A 75 -6.03 7.41 9.33
CA GLU A 75 -5.62 8.63 8.60
C GLU A 75 -4.48 9.39 9.30
N ALA A 76 -4.47 9.42 10.64
CA ALA A 76 -3.45 10.11 11.43
C ALA A 76 -2.03 9.52 11.25
N SER A 77 -1.90 8.32 10.68
CA SER A 77 -0.62 7.71 10.32
C SER A 77 -0.01 8.29 9.05
N ILE A 78 -0.80 8.99 8.23
CA ILE A 78 -0.33 9.62 6.99
C ILE A 78 0.42 10.90 7.38
N PRO A 79 1.68 11.07 6.96
CA PRO A 79 2.43 12.27 7.24
C PRO A 79 1.72 13.54 6.74
N PRO A 80 1.50 14.56 7.60
CA PRO A 80 0.83 15.79 7.19
C PRO A 80 1.51 16.47 5.99
N ARG A 81 2.85 16.42 5.96
CA ARG A 81 3.68 16.93 4.86
C ARG A 81 3.42 16.28 3.50
N TRP A 82 2.85 15.08 3.46
CA TRP A 82 2.42 14.42 2.22
C TRP A 82 1.05 14.91 1.81
N LEU A 83 0.11 15.02 2.76
CA LEU A 83 -1.23 15.56 2.51
C LEU A 83 -1.18 17.00 1.98
N ASP A 84 -0.28 17.82 2.52
CA ASP A 84 -0.08 19.21 2.08
C ASP A 84 0.36 19.33 0.61
N GLN A 85 0.96 18.27 0.04
CA GLN A 85 1.39 18.22 -1.36
C GLN A 85 0.34 17.61 -2.29
N LEU A 86 -0.66 16.92 -1.74
CA LEU A 86 -1.71 16.26 -2.50
C LEU A 86 -2.87 17.22 -2.75
N GLY A 87 -2.94 17.79 -3.97
CA GLY A 87 -3.99 18.73 -4.36
C GLY A 87 -5.43 18.20 -4.21
N SER A 88 -5.61 16.88 -4.20
CA SER A 88 -6.91 16.21 -4.03
C SER A 88 -7.19 15.72 -2.60
N ALA A 89 -6.28 15.89 -1.63
CA ALA A 89 -6.38 15.27 -0.29
C ALA A 89 -7.72 15.56 0.39
N ARG A 90 -8.15 16.83 0.42
CA ARG A 90 -9.44 17.21 1.01
C ARG A 90 -10.64 16.56 0.32
N GLY A 91 -10.59 16.42 -1.00
CA GLY A 91 -11.67 15.80 -1.78
C GLY A 91 -11.77 14.30 -1.49
N VAL A 92 -10.63 13.62 -1.40
CA VAL A 92 -10.55 12.19 -1.07
C VAL A 92 -11.02 11.94 0.37
N ALA A 93 -10.56 12.73 1.34
CA ALA A 93 -10.99 12.63 2.74
C ALA A 93 -12.51 12.83 2.87
N GLY A 94 -13.07 13.85 2.20
CA GLY A 94 -14.52 14.08 2.18
C GLY A 94 -15.32 12.94 1.52
N LEU A 95 -14.74 12.25 0.53
CA LEU A 95 -15.36 11.06 -0.05
C LEU A 95 -15.31 9.87 0.92
N ALA A 96 -14.20 9.67 1.63
CA ALA A 96 -14.06 8.60 2.62
C ALA A 96 -15.11 8.75 3.75
N GLU A 97 -15.28 9.96 4.29
CA GLU A 97 -16.30 10.26 5.31
C GLU A 97 -17.73 9.96 4.82
N ARG A 98 -18.02 10.27 3.55
CA ARG A 98 -19.32 9.95 2.94
C ARG A 98 -19.54 8.46 2.76
N LEU A 99 -18.50 7.68 2.54
CA LEU A 99 -18.60 6.21 2.44
C LEU A 99 -18.88 5.59 3.81
N ILE A 100 -18.21 6.08 4.86
CA ILE A 100 -18.41 5.64 6.24
C ILE A 100 -19.82 5.96 6.75
N THR A 101 -20.36 7.13 6.39
CA THR A 101 -21.70 7.56 6.84
C THR A 101 -22.85 7.03 5.99
N ALA A 102 -22.56 6.44 4.83
CA ALA A 102 -23.56 5.82 3.95
C ALA A 102 -23.82 4.33 4.25
N SER A 103 -22.99 3.70 5.10
CA SER A 103 -23.16 2.33 5.60
C SER A 103 -23.99 2.29 6.89
#